data_AF-A0A0G1MJZ4-F1
#
_entry.id   AF-A0A0G1MJZ4-F1
#
_cell.length_a   1.000
_cell.length_b   1.000
_cell.length_c   1.000
_cell.angle_alpha   90.00
_cell.angle_beta   90.00
_cell.angle_gamma   90.00
#
_symmetry.space_group_name_H-M   'P 1'
#
loop_
_entity.id
_entity.type
_entity.pdbx_description
1 polymer ?
#
loop_
_entity_poly.entity_id
_entity_poly.type
_entity_poly.pdbx_seq_one_letter_code
_entity_poly.pdbx_strand_id
1 'polypeptide(L)'
;MVATQIIDPQIKEMTASTSADLREKANSYLTQYTKDALENVNKAVSMNKFNLNLLKTKARTELTLASLDPKYNLEAIQTMLKLTELSPTEASNYYNIGILYTSIDKNDEAKLAFQKAIELKPDYQAAKDRLNLLK
;
A
#
# COMPACT_ATOMS: atom_id res chain seq x y z
N MET A 1 7.07 -10.76 -51.62
CA MET A 1 6.27 -10.36 -50.44
C MET A 1 7.02 -10.86 -49.22
N VAL A 2 7.98 -10.15 -48.63
CA VAL A 2 7.95 -8.84 -47.94
C VAL A 2 6.80 -8.72 -46.93
N ALA A 3 7.16 -8.26 -45.73
CA ALA A 3 6.40 -8.08 -44.48
C ALA A 3 6.43 -9.33 -43.60
N THR A 4 7.27 -9.40 -42.56
CA THR A 4 7.20 -8.52 -41.39
C THR A 4 8.57 -8.38 -40.69
N GLN A 5 9.37 -7.40 -41.12
CA GLN A 5 10.31 -6.70 -40.23
C GLN A 5 9.57 -5.47 -39.71
N ILE A 6 8.95 -5.53 -38.52
CA ILE A 6 8.86 -4.44 -37.53
C ILE A 6 8.47 -5.10 -36.20
N ILE A 7 9.43 -5.67 -35.48
CA ILE A 7 9.32 -5.77 -34.02
C ILE A 7 10.39 -4.83 -33.49
N ASP A 8 9.93 -3.84 -32.74
CA ASP A 8 10.69 -2.72 -32.18
C ASP A 8 12.00 -3.19 -31.50
N PRO A 9 13.17 -2.63 -31.86
CA PRO A 9 14.45 -3.02 -31.27
C PRO A 9 14.59 -2.70 -29.77
N GLN A 10 13.62 -2.03 -29.13
CA GLN A 10 13.66 -1.80 -27.68
C GLN A 10 13.20 -3.01 -26.83
N ILE A 11 12.76 -4.12 -27.44
CA ILE A 11 12.50 -5.40 -26.73
C ILE A 11 13.63 -6.41 -26.99
N LYS A 12 14.85 -5.94 -27.20
CA LYS A 12 16.03 -6.80 -27.32
C LYS A 12 16.94 -6.62 -26.11
N GLU A 13 16.94 -7.66 -25.27
CA GLU A 13 18.02 -8.04 -24.36
C GLU A 13 18.33 -7.10 -23.17
N MET A 14 17.57 -7.29 -22.09
CA MET A 14 18.19 -7.49 -20.78
C MET A 14 17.62 -8.80 -20.22
N THR A 15 18.48 -9.81 -20.18
CA THR A 15 18.22 -11.19 -19.77
C THR A 15 17.75 -11.24 -18.32
N ALA A 16 16.46 -11.46 -18.09
CA ALA A 16 16.01 -12.01 -16.81
C ALA A 16 16.38 -13.50 -16.81
N SER A 17 17.47 -13.84 -16.14
CA SER A 17 18.06 -15.19 -16.14
C SER A 17 17.49 -16.09 -15.04
N THR A 18 16.75 -15.50 -14.09
CA THR A 18 16.14 -16.21 -12.95
C THR A 18 14.71 -15.75 -12.66
N SER A 19 13.97 -16.52 -11.88
CA SER A 19 12.66 -16.12 -11.34
C SER A 19 12.75 -14.88 -10.44
N ALA A 20 13.90 -14.63 -9.81
CA ALA A 20 14.16 -13.44 -9.01
C ALA A 20 14.25 -12.19 -9.91
N ASP A 21 14.99 -12.26 -11.03
CA ASP A 21 15.13 -11.15 -11.98
C ASP A 21 13.76 -10.75 -12.57
N LEU A 22 12.93 -11.74 -12.91
CA LEU A 22 11.56 -11.50 -13.41
C LEU A 22 10.67 -10.86 -12.35
N ARG A 23 10.78 -11.29 -11.08
CA ARG A 23 10.06 -10.69 -9.96
C ARG A 23 10.50 -9.25 -9.71
N GLU A 24 11.80 -8.97 -9.75
CA GLU A 24 12.34 -7.62 -9.59
C GLU A 24 11.83 -6.69 -10.69
N LYS A 25 11.85 -7.15 -11.95
CA LYS A 25 11.29 -6.42 -13.08
C LYS A 25 9.80 -6.15 -12.91
N ALA A 26 9.02 -7.14 -12.47
CA ALA A 26 7.59 -6.97 -12.19
C ALA A 26 7.34 -5.94 -11.07
N ASN A 27 8.13 -5.97 -9.99
CA ASN A 27 8.03 -5.00 -8.90
C ASN A 27 8.41 -3.59 -9.34
N SER A 28 9.40 -3.45 -10.23
CA SER A 28 9.77 -2.16 -10.81
C SER A 28 8.62 -1.56 -11.62
N TYR A 29 8.01 -2.35 -12.51
CA TYR A 29 6.82 -1.91 -13.26
C TYR A 29 5.66 -1.56 -12.34
N LEU A 30 5.35 -2.42 -11.38
CA LEU A 30 4.28 -2.16 -10.41
C LEU A 30 4.53 -0.86 -9.64
N THR A 31 5.77 -0.61 -9.21
CA THR A 31 6.15 0.63 -8.51
C THR A 31 5.92 1.85 -9.40
N GLN A 32 6.30 1.79 -10.68
CA GLN A 32 6.09 2.89 -11.62
C GLN A 32 4.60 3.18 -11.82
N TYR A 33 3.79 2.17 -12.16
CA TYR A 33 2.35 2.35 -12.36
C TYR A 33 1.65 2.83 -11.08
N THR A 34 2.10 2.38 -9.91
CA THR A 34 1.49 2.80 -8.64
C THR A 34 1.86 4.26 -8.30
N LYS A 35 3.05 4.74 -8.68
CA LYS A 35 3.42 6.17 -8.55
C LYS A 35 2.58 7.05 -9.46
N ASP A 36 2.37 6.65 -10.71
CA ASP A 36 1.52 7.41 -11.64
C ASP A 36 0.05 7.45 -11.14
N ALA A 37 -0.45 6.35 -10.58
CA ALA A 37 -1.75 6.31 -9.93
C ALA A 37 -1.80 7.24 -8.69
N LEU A 38 -0.72 7.29 -7.89
CA LEU A 38 -0.61 8.17 -6.74
C LEU A 38 -0.67 9.65 -7.13
N GLU A 39 -0.02 10.02 -8.24
CA GLU A 39 -0.08 11.40 -8.75
C GLU A 39 -1.53 11.80 -9.11
N ASN A 40 -2.22 10.94 -9.85
CA ASN A 40 -3.60 11.20 -10.28
C ASN A 40 -4.57 11.29 -9.09
N VAL A 41 -4.48 10.37 -8.12
CA VAL A 41 -5.34 10.43 -6.94
C VAL A 41 -5.02 11.62 -6.05
N ASN A 42 -3.75 12.08 -5.97
CA ASN A 42 -3.40 13.29 -5.24
C ASN A 42 -4.03 14.54 -5.88
N LYS A 43 -4.08 14.63 -7.21
CA LYS A 43 -4.82 15.68 -7.92
C LYS A 43 -6.32 15.60 -7.62
N ALA A 44 -6.91 14.42 -7.63
CA ALA A 44 -8.34 14.27 -7.30
C ALA A 44 -8.64 14.68 -5.85
N VAL A 45 -7.80 14.26 -4.89
CA VAL A 45 -7.95 14.61 -3.47
C VAL A 45 -7.77 16.12 -3.25
N SER A 46 -6.91 16.80 -4.01
CA SER A 46 -6.74 18.26 -3.87
C SER A 46 -8.00 19.05 -4.27
N MET A 47 -8.82 18.50 -5.17
CA MET A 47 -10.11 19.07 -5.58
C MET A 47 -11.22 18.85 -4.53
N ASN A 48 -11.20 17.72 -3.82
CA ASN A 48 -12.15 17.43 -2.74
C ASN A 48 -11.48 16.66 -1.59
N LYS A 49 -10.90 17.42 -0.65
CA LYS A 49 -10.01 16.91 0.40
C LYS A 49 -10.67 15.99 1.42
N PHE A 50 -12.01 16.03 1.54
CA PHE A 50 -12.78 15.24 2.51
C PHE A 50 -13.61 14.15 1.83
N ASN A 51 -13.41 13.90 0.53
CA ASN A 51 -14.09 12.80 -0.14
C ASN A 51 -13.52 11.46 0.35
N LEU A 52 -14.32 10.75 1.15
CA LEU A 52 -13.94 9.47 1.74
C LEU A 52 -13.53 8.42 0.69
N ASN A 53 -14.18 8.40 -0.47
CA ASN A 53 -13.85 7.45 -1.54
C ASN A 53 -12.49 7.76 -2.16
N LEU A 54 -12.16 9.04 -2.38
CA LEU A 54 -10.84 9.45 -2.88
C LEU A 54 -9.74 9.15 -1.87
N LEU A 55 -9.98 9.38 -0.58
CA LEU A 55 -9.04 9.03 0.49
C LEU A 55 -8.85 7.51 0.61
N LYS A 56 -9.92 6.71 0.45
CA LYS A 56 -9.83 5.24 0.40
C LYS A 56 -9.01 4.77 -0.80
N THR A 57 -9.19 5.39 -1.97
CA THR A 57 -8.37 5.08 -3.15
C THR A 57 -6.92 5.45 -2.90
N LYS A 58 -6.64 6.65 -2.38
CA LYS A 58 -5.29 7.11 -2.04
C LYS A 58 -4.62 6.16 -1.06
N ALA A 59 -5.30 5.78 0.03
CA ALA A 59 -4.78 4.86 1.03
C ALA A 59 -4.41 3.49 0.44
N ARG A 60 -5.25 2.92 -0.44
CA ARG A 60 -4.93 1.64 -1.12
C ARG A 60 -3.69 1.76 -2.01
N THR A 61 -3.55 2.87 -2.72
CA THR A 61 -2.36 3.16 -3.55
C THR A 61 -1.11 3.28 -2.68
N GLU A 62 -1.18 4.03 -1.58
CA GLU A 62 -0.05 4.22 -0.66
C GLU A 62 0.32 2.92 0.08
N LEU A 63 -0.65 2.11 0.48
CA LEU A 63 -0.41 0.77 1.06
C LEU A 63 0.31 -0.15 0.08
N THR A 64 -0.06 -0.08 -1.21
CA THR A 64 0.61 -0.85 -2.27
C THR A 64 2.06 -0.39 -2.41
N LEU A 65 2.32 0.91 -2.46
CA LEU A 65 3.68 1.47 -2.49
C LEU A 65 4.48 1.11 -1.23
N ALA A 66 3.88 1.21 -0.05
CA ALA A 66 4.50 0.86 1.22
C ALA A 66 4.94 -0.61 1.29
N SER A 67 4.17 -1.52 0.67
CA SER A 67 4.55 -2.93 0.56
C SER A 67 5.73 -3.18 -0.37
N LEU A 68 6.03 -2.25 -1.29
CA LEU A 68 7.12 -2.35 -2.26
C LEU A 68 8.38 -1.63 -1.76
N ASP A 69 8.22 -0.50 -1.09
CA ASP A 69 9.30 0.35 -0.59
C ASP A 69 8.88 0.98 0.76
N PRO A 70 9.58 0.65 1.87
CA PRO A 70 9.26 1.16 3.20
C PRO A 70 9.22 2.68 3.35
N LYS A 71 9.84 3.44 2.43
CA LYS A 71 9.83 4.91 2.51
C LYS A 71 8.42 5.50 2.45
N TYR A 72 7.44 4.77 1.89
CA TYR A 72 6.05 5.21 1.77
C TYR A 72 5.18 4.91 3.00
N ASN A 73 5.74 4.26 4.02
CA ASN A 73 4.99 3.88 5.23
C ASN A 73 4.41 5.11 5.94
N LEU A 74 5.17 6.20 6.03
CA LEU A 74 4.75 7.40 6.76
C LEU A 74 3.58 8.11 6.08
N GLU A 75 3.62 8.26 4.76
CA GLU A 75 2.54 8.84 3.98
C GLU A 75 1.27 7.98 4.07
N ALA A 76 1.42 6.66 3.96
CA ALA A 76 0.31 5.72 4.13
C ALA A 76 -0.32 5.87 5.53
N ILE A 77 0.49 5.95 6.59
CA ILE A 77 0.00 6.16 7.97
C ILE A 77 -0.81 7.45 8.05
N GLN A 78 -0.32 8.57 7.49
CA GLN A 78 -1.03 9.84 7.53
C GLN A 78 -2.40 9.80 6.85
N THR A 79 -2.51 9.17 5.68
CA THR A 79 -3.81 9.03 5.00
C THR A 79 -4.73 8.09 5.76
N MET A 80 -4.19 7.01 6.32
CA MET A 80 -4.97 6.07 7.12
C MET A 80 -5.50 6.69 8.42
N LEU A 81 -4.72 7.55 9.09
CA LEU A 81 -5.20 8.30 10.27
C LEU A 81 -6.37 9.21 9.91
N LYS A 82 -6.31 9.93 8.77
CA LYS A 82 -7.45 10.71 8.26
C LYS A 82 -8.69 9.85 8.00
N LEU A 83 -8.51 8.62 7.48
CA LEU A 83 -9.61 7.68 7.31
C LEU A 83 -10.22 7.26 8.66
N THR A 84 -9.43 7.13 9.71
CA THR A 84 -9.96 6.85 11.06
C THR A 84 -10.72 8.04 11.66
N GLU A 85 -10.35 9.27 11.32
CA GLU A 85 -11.10 10.47 11.72
C GLU A 85 -12.47 10.54 11.01
N LEU A 86 -12.52 10.21 9.72
CA LEU A 86 -13.74 10.27 8.91
C LEU A 86 -14.62 9.01 9.03
N SER A 87 -14.03 7.89 9.43
CA SER A 87 -14.69 6.57 9.49
C SER A 87 -14.13 5.77 10.69
N PRO A 88 -14.47 6.16 11.93
CA PRO A 88 -13.87 5.65 13.15
C PRO A 88 -14.27 4.21 13.52
N THR A 89 -15.26 3.65 12.82
CA THR A 89 -15.79 2.30 13.10
C THR A 89 -15.22 1.21 12.20
N GLU A 90 -14.39 1.58 11.21
CA GLU A 90 -13.79 0.64 10.26
C GLU A 90 -12.55 -0.02 10.86
N ALA A 91 -12.73 -1.22 11.45
CA ALA A 91 -11.65 -1.96 12.08
C ALA A 91 -10.45 -2.22 11.15
N SER A 92 -10.70 -2.38 9.84
CA SER A 92 -9.66 -2.60 8.83
C SER A 92 -8.68 -1.42 8.72
N ASN A 93 -9.13 -0.19 9.00
CA ASN A 93 -8.26 0.98 8.98
C ASN A 93 -7.20 0.90 10.08
N TYR A 94 -7.63 0.57 11.30
CA TYR A 94 -6.73 0.39 12.44
C TYR A 94 -5.80 -0.81 12.25
N TYR A 95 -6.29 -1.92 11.68
CA TYR A 95 -5.43 -3.05 11.34
C TYR A 95 -4.30 -2.66 10.38
N ASN A 96 -4.62 -1.94 9.30
CA ASN A 96 -3.62 -1.49 8.32
C ASN A 96 -2.63 -0.48 8.93
N ILE A 97 -3.07 0.40 9.83
CA ILE A 97 -2.18 1.28 10.61
C ILE A 97 -1.21 0.45 11.46
N GLY A 98 -1.69 -0.61 12.11
CA GLY A 98 -0.84 -1.51 12.88
C GLY A 98 0.22 -2.20 12.02
N ILE A 99 -0.13 -2.64 10.81
CA ILE A 99 0.81 -3.22 9.85
C ILE A 99 1.88 -2.19 9.46
N LEU A 100 1.47 -0.96 9.15
CA LEU A 100 2.40 0.11 8.76
C LEU A 100 3.32 0.55 9.91
N TYR A 101 2.84 0.58 11.15
CA TYR A 101 3.71 0.85 12.29
C TYR A 101 4.69 -0.29 12.55
N THR A 102 4.25 -1.54 12.36
CA THR A 102 5.14 -2.72 12.46
C THR A 102 6.27 -2.65 11.43
N SER A 103 6.00 -2.19 10.20
CA SER A 103 7.03 -2.10 9.14
C SER A 103 8.06 -0.99 9.35
N ILE A 104 7.88 -0.12 10.35
CA ILE A 104 8.84 0.91 10.76
C ILE A 104 9.30 0.75 12.22
N ASP A 105 9.19 -0.47 12.76
CA ASP A 105 9.61 -0.86 14.11
C ASP A 105 8.94 -0.05 15.25
N LYS A 106 7.78 0.54 14.97
CA LYS A 106 6.95 1.28 15.94
C LYS A 106 5.95 0.35 16.62
N ASN A 107 6.49 -0.60 17.38
CA ASN A 107 5.71 -1.72 17.92
C ASN A 107 4.66 -1.30 18.96
N ASP A 108 4.90 -0.26 19.74
CA ASP A 108 3.93 0.22 20.73
C ASP A 108 2.72 0.86 20.04
N GLU A 109 2.95 1.71 19.04
CA GLU A 109 1.91 2.28 18.20
C GLU A 109 1.15 1.19 17.41
N ALA A 110 1.87 0.17 16.93
CA ALA A 110 1.25 -0.97 16.27
C ALA A 110 0.32 -1.76 17.21
N LYS A 111 0.73 -2.00 18.46
CA LYS A 111 -0.09 -2.68 19.47
C LYS A 111 -1.40 -1.92 19.72
N LEU A 112 -1.33 -0.60 19.91
CA LEU A 112 -2.51 0.24 20.12
C LEU A 112 -3.47 0.16 18.92
N ALA A 113 -2.94 0.19 17.70
CA ALA A 113 -3.74 0.09 16.49
C ALA A 113 -4.43 -1.28 16.35
N PHE A 114 -3.71 -2.39 16.59
CA PHE A 114 -4.31 -3.72 16.56
C PHE A 114 -5.35 -3.92 17.67
N GLN A 115 -5.09 -3.40 18.88
CA GLN A 115 -6.08 -3.42 19.97
C GLN A 115 -7.35 -2.69 19.57
N LYS A 116 -7.25 -1.52 18.92
CA LYS A 116 -8.43 -0.79 18.45
C LYS A 116 -9.19 -1.54 17.36
N ALA A 117 -8.49 -2.21 16.45
CA ALA A 117 -9.12 -3.07 15.44
C ALA A 117 -9.90 -4.22 16.09
N ILE A 118 -9.38 -4.82 17.17
CA ILE A 118 -10.03 -5.91 17.93
C ILE A 118 -11.23 -5.38 18.74
N GLU A 119 -11.13 -4.17 19.31
CA GLU A 119 -12.24 -3.52 20.02
C GLU A 119 -13.44 -3.30 19.09
N LEU A 120 -13.18 -2.80 17.87
CA LEU A 120 -14.22 -2.56 16.87
C LEU A 120 -14.76 -3.86 16.24
N LYS A 121 -13.89 -4.86 16.10
CA LYS A 121 -14.23 -6.16 15.53
C LYS A 121 -13.62 -7.29 16.37
N PRO A 122 -14.34 -7.78 17.40
CA PRO A 122 -13.82 -8.80 18.33
C PRO A 122 -13.44 -10.13 17.67
N ASP A 123 -13.98 -10.45 16.49
CA ASP A 123 -13.65 -11.63 15.68
C ASP A 123 -12.54 -11.37 14.64
N TYR A 124 -11.83 -10.23 14.70
CA TYR A 124 -10.76 -9.91 13.75
C TYR A 124 -9.47 -10.71 14.03
N GLN A 125 -9.49 -11.98 13.63
CA GLN A 125 -8.41 -12.94 13.91
C GLN A 125 -7.03 -12.44 13.45
N ALA A 126 -6.95 -11.86 12.24
CA ALA A 126 -5.69 -11.32 11.72
C ALA A 126 -5.08 -10.24 12.64
N ALA A 127 -5.89 -9.38 13.26
CA ALA A 127 -5.40 -8.38 14.21
C ALA A 127 -4.91 -9.02 15.52
N LYS A 128 -5.60 -10.05 16.01
CA LYS A 128 -5.16 -10.82 17.19
C LYS A 128 -3.83 -11.52 16.94
N ASP A 129 -3.67 -12.13 15.78
CA ASP A 129 -2.45 -12.84 15.41
C ASP A 129 -1.27 -11.85 15.35
N ARG A 130 -1.45 -10.69 14.71
CA ARG A 130 -0.43 -9.64 14.68
C ARG A 130 -0.09 -9.11 16.08
N LEU A 131 -1.09 -8.87 16.92
CA LEU A 131 -0.85 -8.42 18.30
C LEU A 131 -0.07 -9.47 19.11
N ASN A 132 -0.33 -10.76 18.91
CA ASN A 132 0.40 -11.84 19.58
C ASN A 132 1.88 -11.91 19.15
N LEU A 133 2.19 -11.59 17.89
CA LEU A 133 3.56 -11.56 17.39
C LEU A 133 4.40 -10.39 17.93
N LEU A 134 3.75 -9.34 18.46
CA LEU A 134 4.42 -8.17 19.04
C LEU A 134 4.63 -8.27 20.56
N LYS A 135 4.22 -9.39 21.19
CA LYS A 135 4.30 -9.60 22.64
C LYS A 135 5.71 -9.85 23.13
#